data_AF-A0A8H2XQ07-F1
#
_entry.id   AF-A0A8H2XQ07-F1
#
_cell.length_a   1.000
_cell.length_b   1.000
_cell.length_c   1.000
_cell.angle_alpha   90.00
_cell.angle_beta   90.00
_cell.angle_gamma   90.00
#
_symmetry.space_group_name_H-M   'P 1'
#
loop_
_entity.id
_entity.type
_entity.pdbx_description
1 polymer ?
#
loop_
_entity_poly.entity_id
_entity_poly.type
_entity_poly.pdbx_seq_one_letter_code
_entity_poly.pdbx_strand_id
1 'polypeptide(L)'
;MRDVSKYVGDDKPEPVYIPTSCSKFLRPRGRGYVDGSRGPYCLREGLEAGRAMRDVMNGTEGWVEQAKEHLCTVNEEAIQLKAFIRTLDISDVTWREAMIKSKRESIRNKLRVLGWERQEIELSDDLKRQWDRIVDVPTPLTERNWAYLEVKLVSLITVNRSQIPNVPDESGNV
;
A
#
# COMPACT_ATOMS: atom_id res chain seq x y z
N MET A 1 2.76 -10.37 7.05
CA MET A 1 1.42 -9.79 7.26
C MET A 1 1.54 -8.75 8.36
N ARG A 2 1.25 -7.47 8.10
CA ARG A 2 1.29 -6.43 9.13
C ARG A 2 -0.09 -6.40 9.80
N ASP A 3 -0.09 -6.54 11.12
CA ASP A 3 -1.28 -6.51 11.96
C ASP A 3 -1.91 -5.11 11.93
N VAL A 4 -3.11 -5.03 11.38
CA VAL A 4 -3.85 -3.77 11.12
C VAL A 4 -4.82 -3.46 12.26
N SER A 5 -4.86 -4.28 13.32
CA SER A 5 -5.77 -4.12 14.47
C SER A 5 -5.61 -2.81 15.24
N LYS A 6 -4.47 -2.13 15.09
CA LYS A 6 -4.14 -0.85 15.73
C LYS A 6 -4.73 0.39 15.06
N TYR A 7 -5.43 0.26 13.93
CA TYR A 7 -6.07 1.37 13.21
C TYR A 7 -7.61 1.28 13.18
N VAL A 8 -8.19 0.27 13.83
CA VAL A 8 -9.63 0.25 14.09
C VAL A 8 -9.81 1.06 15.36
N GLY A 9 -10.35 2.28 15.24
CA GLY A 9 -10.71 3.08 16.39
C GLY A 9 -11.61 2.26 17.31
N ASP A 10 -11.36 2.36 18.62
CA ASP A 10 -12.19 1.81 19.69
C ASP A 10 -13.56 2.51 19.78
N ASP A 11 -14.24 2.71 18.64
CA ASP A 11 -15.66 3.02 18.59
C ASP A 11 -16.42 1.71 18.87
N LYS A 12 -16.26 1.19 20.08
CA LYS A 12 -17.26 0.30 20.63
C LYS A 12 -18.54 1.14 20.68
N PRO A 13 -19.61 0.77 19.95
CA PRO A 13 -20.89 1.41 20.18
C PRO A 13 -21.17 1.25 21.67
N GLU A 14 -21.48 2.36 22.35
CA GLU A 14 -21.93 2.31 23.74
C GLU A 14 -23.00 1.20 23.82
N PRO A 15 -22.89 0.27 24.78
CA PRO A 15 -23.85 -0.81 24.89
C PRO A 15 -25.22 -0.16 25.03
N VAL A 16 -26.02 -0.25 23.96
CA VAL A 16 -27.41 0.15 23.99
C VAL A 16 -28.02 -0.72 25.07
N TYR A 17 -28.27 -0.12 26.23
CA TYR A 17 -29.00 -0.74 27.31
C TYR A 17 -30.42 -0.93 26.80
N ILE A 18 -30.66 -2.04 26.10
CA ILE A 18 -32.01 -2.54 25.86
C ILE A 18 -32.42 -3.08 27.22
N PRO A 19 -33.36 -2.44 27.93
CA PRO A 19 -33.83 -2.96 29.20
C PRO A 19 -34.43 -4.33 28.92
N THR A 20 -33.73 -5.41 29.30
CA THR A 20 -34.28 -6.77 29.28
C THR A 20 -35.25 -6.99 30.45
N SER A 21 -35.95 -5.93 30.87
CA SER A 21 -37.03 -5.99 31.85
C SER A 21 -38.35 -6.51 31.27
N CYS A 22 -38.32 -7.23 30.14
CA CYS A 22 -39.40 -8.17 29.80
C CYS A 22 -39.31 -9.47 30.62
N SER A 23 -38.30 -9.62 31.48
CA SER A 23 -38.26 -10.65 32.52
C SER A 23 -39.10 -10.22 33.72
N LYS A 24 -40.31 -10.81 33.79
CA LYS A 24 -41.30 -10.82 34.87
C LYS A 24 -42.60 -10.07 34.55
N PHE A 25 -43.37 -10.62 33.61
CA PHE A 25 -44.82 -10.69 33.79
C PHE A 25 -45.15 -11.57 35.01
N LEU A 26 -44.85 -11.07 36.21
CA LEU A 26 -45.54 -11.50 37.41
C LEU A 26 -46.95 -10.92 37.30
N ARG A 27 -47.87 -11.68 36.70
CA ARG A 27 -49.30 -11.40 36.88
C ARG A 27 -49.55 -11.37 38.38
N PRO A 28 -50.11 -10.30 38.96
CA PRO A 28 -50.48 -10.31 40.37
C PRO A 28 -51.52 -11.40 40.59
N ARG A 29 -51.13 -12.52 41.20
CA ARG A 29 -52.07 -13.40 41.89
C ARG A 29 -52.42 -12.70 43.19
N GLY A 30 -53.44 -11.86 43.16
CA GLY A 30 -53.87 -11.11 44.32
C GLY A 30 -55.34 -10.69 44.20
N ARG A 31 -56.18 -11.36 44.99
CA ARG A 31 -57.51 -10.87 45.39
C ARG A 31 -57.42 -9.41 45.86
N GLY A 32 -58.45 -8.63 45.55
CA GLY A 32 -58.74 -7.39 46.25
C GLY A 32 -59.10 -6.24 45.31
N TYR A 33 -60.27 -6.32 44.69
CA TYR A 33 -60.97 -5.13 44.22
C TYR A 33 -61.64 -4.49 45.43
N VAL A 34 -61.15 -3.33 45.84
CA VAL A 34 -61.89 -2.42 46.72
C VAL A 34 -61.63 -1.02 46.18
N ASP A 35 -62.72 -0.41 45.71
CA ASP A 35 -62.87 1.02 45.42
C ASP A 35 -62.17 1.59 44.16
N GLY A 36 -62.81 1.35 43.00
CA GLY A 36 -63.24 2.37 42.04
C GLY A 36 -62.29 3.42 41.42
N SER A 37 -61.05 3.57 41.88
CA SER A 37 -60.23 4.75 41.54
C SER A 37 -58.75 4.40 41.34
N ARG A 38 -58.46 3.52 40.38
CA ARG A 38 -57.18 3.56 39.65
C ARG A 38 -57.46 4.04 38.24
N GLY A 39 -57.29 5.35 38.07
CA GLY A 39 -57.47 6.06 36.82
C GLY A 39 -56.58 5.56 35.67
N PRO A 40 -56.76 6.13 34.47
CA PRO A 40 -56.31 5.62 33.16
C PRO A 40 -54.78 5.60 32.92
N TYR A 41 -53.97 5.69 33.97
CA TYR A 41 -52.54 5.95 33.91
C TYR A 41 -51.73 4.77 33.34
N CYS A 42 -52.13 3.52 33.61
CA CYS A 42 -51.44 2.34 33.08
C CYS A 42 -51.59 2.19 31.54
N LEU A 43 -52.67 2.74 30.96
CA LEU A 43 -52.88 2.76 29.51
C LEU A 43 -52.16 3.95 28.86
N ARG A 44 -52.07 5.09 29.57
CA ARG A 44 -51.35 6.28 29.09
C ARG A 44 -49.86 6.03 28.97
N GLU A 45 -49.22 5.48 30.00
CA GLU A 45 -47.78 5.14 29.95
C GLU A 45 -47.48 4.12 28.84
N GLY A 46 -48.34 3.11 28.65
CA GLY A 46 -48.19 2.15 27.56
C GLY A 46 -48.32 2.78 26.16
N LEU A 47 -49.23 3.75 26.00
CA LEU A 47 -49.40 4.49 24.74
C LEU A 47 -48.28 5.50 24.48
N GLU A 48 -47.73 6.12 25.53
CA GLU A 48 -46.58 7.01 25.45
C GLU A 48 -45.30 6.24 25.13
N ALA A 49 -45.07 5.09 25.76
CA ALA A 49 -43.98 4.18 25.40
C ALA A 49 -44.11 3.67 23.95
N GLY A 50 -45.32 3.31 23.52
CA GLY A 50 -45.58 2.91 22.12
C GLY A 50 -45.45 4.04 21.10
N ARG A 51 -45.63 5.31 21.50
CA ARG A 51 -45.31 6.48 20.66
C ARG A 51 -43.81 6.70 20.58
N ALA A 52 -43.11 6.75 21.72
CA ALA A 52 -41.66 6.90 21.76
C ALA A 52 -40.94 5.82 20.93
N MET A 53 -41.41 4.57 20.99
CA MET A 53 -40.81 3.47 20.22
C MET A 53 -41.06 3.61 18.71
N ARG A 54 -42.22 4.13 18.28
CA ARG A 54 -42.49 4.47 16.88
C ARG A 54 -41.65 5.66 16.41
N ASP A 55 -41.49 6.68 17.24
CA ASP A 55 -40.69 7.85 16.90
C ASP A 55 -39.20 7.49 16.73
N VAL A 56 -38.68 6.57 17.57
CA VAL A 56 -37.35 5.99 17.40
C VAL A 56 -37.25 5.16 16.12
N MET A 57 -38.24 4.30 15.82
CA MET A 57 -38.25 3.51 14.59
C MET A 57 -38.30 4.39 13.33
N ASN A 58 -39.14 5.42 13.33
CA ASN A 58 -39.22 6.40 12.24
C ASN A 58 -37.92 7.21 12.12
N GLY A 59 -37.25 7.51 13.24
CA GLY A 59 -35.92 8.13 13.25
C GLY A 59 -34.79 7.22 12.75
N THR A 60 -35.02 5.91 12.70
CA THR A 60 -34.10 4.91 12.14
C THR A 60 -34.44 4.50 10.70
N GLU A 61 -35.56 4.96 10.15
CA GLU A 61 -35.89 4.73 8.73
C GLU A 61 -34.84 5.40 7.85
N GLY A 62 -34.33 4.64 6.86
CA GLY A 62 -33.32 5.14 5.91
C GLY A 62 -31.88 5.09 6.42
N TRP A 63 -31.61 4.74 7.69
CA TRP A 63 -30.22 4.59 8.17
C TRP A 63 -29.47 3.47 7.46
N VAL A 64 -30.17 2.38 7.12
CA VAL A 64 -29.58 1.26 6.39
C VAL A 64 -29.21 1.70 4.98
N GLU A 65 -30.06 2.47 4.32
CA GLU A 65 -29.82 3.03 2.99
C GLU A 65 -28.68 4.05 3.02
N GLN A 66 -28.67 4.96 3.98
CA GLN A 66 -27.61 5.95 4.16
C GLN A 66 -26.26 5.29 4.49
N ALA A 67 -26.25 4.25 5.32
CA ALA A 67 -25.04 3.47 5.62
C ALA A 67 -24.55 2.72 4.38
N LYS A 68 -25.46 2.17 3.56
CA LYS A 68 -25.09 1.53 2.29
C LYS A 68 -24.50 2.53 1.30
N GLU A 69 -25.11 3.70 1.14
CA GLU A 69 -24.58 4.77 0.29
C GLU A 69 -23.20 5.21 0.73
N HIS A 70 -23.02 5.45 2.04
CA HIS A 70 -21.72 5.82 2.59
C HIS A 70 -20.67 4.72 2.37
N LEU A 71 -21.04 3.45 2.55
CA LEU A 71 -20.14 2.32 2.23
C LEU A 71 -19.81 2.24 0.75
N CYS A 72 -20.76 2.51 -0.14
CA CYS A 72 -20.51 2.58 -1.58
C CYS A 72 -19.49 3.68 -1.91
N THR A 73 -19.69 4.90 -1.38
CA THR A 73 -18.75 6.02 -1.59
C THR A 73 -17.35 5.67 -1.08
N VAL A 74 -17.23 5.18 0.15
CA VAL A 74 -15.93 4.78 0.73
C VAL A 74 -15.27 3.69 -0.11
N ASN A 75 -16.03 2.72 -0.61
CA ASN A 75 -15.48 1.66 -1.44
C ASN A 75 -15.01 2.18 -2.81
N GLU A 76 -15.76 3.10 -3.43
CA GLU A 76 -15.34 3.76 -4.67
C GLU A 76 -14.05 4.57 -4.49
N GLU A 77 -13.95 5.36 -3.42
CA GLU A 77 -12.75 6.11 -3.07
C GLU A 77 -11.56 5.16 -2.83
N ALA A 78 -11.77 4.06 -2.11
CA ALA A 78 -10.73 3.06 -1.89
C ALA A 78 -10.24 2.41 -3.19
N ILE A 79 -11.15 2.15 -4.15
CA ILE A 79 -10.80 1.64 -5.47
C ILE A 79 -9.97 2.67 -6.23
N GLN A 80 -10.36 3.94 -6.22
CA GLN A 80 -9.61 5.02 -6.86
C GLN A 80 -8.22 5.18 -6.26
N LEU A 81 -8.11 5.19 -4.93
CA LEU A 81 -6.83 5.27 -4.24
C LEU A 81 -5.92 4.09 -4.59
N LYS A 82 -6.47 2.88 -4.64
CA LYS A 82 -5.73 1.68 -5.04
C LYS A 82 -5.24 1.76 -6.49
N ALA A 83 -6.06 2.30 -7.39
CA ALA A 83 -5.66 2.54 -8.78
C ALA A 83 -4.54 3.58 -8.85
N PHE A 84 -4.65 4.68 -8.10
CA PHE A 84 -3.63 5.73 -8.03
C PHE A 84 -2.29 5.23 -7.48
N ILE A 85 -2.29 4.42 -6.42
CA ILE A 85 -1.05 3.83 -5.89
C ILE A 85 -0.38 2.94 -6.95
N ARG A 86 -1.16 2.15 -7.69
CA ARG A 86 -0.61 1.32 -8.78
C ARG A 86 -0.02 2.16 -9.92
N THR A 87 -0.65 3.28 -10.28
CA THR A 87 -0.09 4.16 -11.32
C THR A 87 1.19 4.83 -10.85
N LEU A 88 1.28 5.21 -9.57
CA LEU A 88 2.53 5.69 -8.97
C LEU A 88 3.63 4.62 -9.03
N ASP A 89 3.34 3.39 -8.61
CA ASP A 89 4.32 2.28 -8.66
C ASP A 89 4.87 2.06 -10.08
N ILE A 90 4.01 2.09 -11.10
CA ILE A 90 4.42 1.97 -12.51
C ILE A 90 5.28 3.16 -12.94
N SER A 91 4.89 4.38 -12.57
CA SER A 91 5.66 5.59 -12.89
C SER A 91 7.04 5.58 -12.25
N ASP A 92 7.15 5.06 -11.02
CA ASP A 92 8.40 4.92 -10.28
C ASP A 92 9.34 3.91 -10.95
N VAL A 93 8.81 2.76 -11.39
CA VAL A 93 9.58 1.74 -12.09
C VAL A 93 10.11 2.28 -13.41
N THR A 94 9.24 2.89 -14.22
CA THR A 94 9.62 3.43 -15.54
C THR A 94 10.64 4.58 -15.40
N TRP A 95 10.50 5.45 -14.40
CA TRP A 95 11.47 6.50 -14.12
C TRP A 95 12.84 5.92 -13.71
N ARG A 96 12.87 4.92 -12.82
CA ARG A 96 14.12 4.25 -12.42
C ARG A 96 14.81 3.59 -13.61
N GLU A 97 14.06 2.89 -14.46
CA GLU A 97 14.58 2.25 -15.67
C GLU A 97 15.16 3.27 -16.65
N ALA A 98 14.46 4.38 -16.90
CA ALA A 98 14.92 5.45 -17.76
C ALA A 98 16.23 6.08 -17.24
N MET A 99 16.32 6.29 -15.92
CA MET A 99 17.53 6.83 -15.28
C MET A 99 18.71 5.86 -15.39
N ILE A 100 18.50 4.57 -15.12
CA ILE A 100 19.54 3.54 -15.25
C ILE A 100 20.02 3.48 -16.70
N LYS A 101 19.11 3.51 -17.68
CA LYS A 101 19.47 3.51 -19.10
C LYS A 101 20.30 4.74 -19.48
N SER A 102 19.90 5.93 -19.03
CA SER A 102 20.63 7.18 -19.26
C SER A 102 22.03 7.15 -18.62
N LYS A 103 22.13 6.61 -17.40
CA LYS A 103 23.41 6.43 -16.69
C LYS A 103 24.32 5.44 -17.41
N ARG A 104 23.81 4.28 -17.83
CA ARG A 104 24.58 3.27 -18.60
C ARG A 104 25.20 3.90 -19.84
N GLU A 105 24.43 4.69 -20.57
CA GLU A 105 24.91 5.35 -21.78
C GLU A 105 25.95 6.43 -21.48
N SER A 106 25.74 7.23 -20.43
CA SER A 106 26.69 8.24 -19.97
C SER A 106 28.03 7.61 -19.56
N ILE A 107 27.99 6.49 -18.83
CA ILE A 107 29.19 5.75 -18.42
C ILE A 107 29.95 5.20 -19.64
N ARG A 108 29.25 4.59 -20.61
CA ARG A 108 29.89 4.11 -21.85
C ARG A 108 30.55 5.25 -22.61
N ASN A 109 29.88 6.38 -22.73
CA ASN A 109 30.44 7.56 -23.39
C ASN A 109 31.69 8.08 -22.68
N LYS A 110 31.68 8.17 -21.35
CA LYS A 110 32.86 8.57 -20.57
C LYS A 110 34.02 7.58 -20.72
N LEU A 111 33.76 6.28 -20.67
CA LEU A 111 34.80 5.27 -20.91
C LEU A 111 35.39 5.34 -22.32
N ARG A 112 34.55 5.61 -23.33
CA ARG A 112 35.03 5.84 -24.70
C ARG A 112 35.95 7.07 -24.78
N VAL A 113 35.64 8.15 -24.06
CA VAL A 113 36.51 9.34 -23.97
C VAL A 113 37.85 9.01 -23.30
N LEU A 114 37.85 8.07 -22.34
CA LEU A 114 39.08 7.55 -21.72
C LEU A 114 39.87 6.58 -22.62
N GLY A 115 39.39 6.29 -23.83
CA GLY A 115 40.08 5.45 -24.82
C GLY A 115 39.74 3.96 -24.77
N TRP A 116 38.73 3.54 -23.99
CA TRP A 116 38.30 2.14 -23.96
C TRP A 116 37.48 1.79 -25.22
N GLU A 117 37.83 0.68 -25.87
CA GLU A 117 37.15 0.21 -27.06
C GLU A 117 35.85 -0.54 -26.72
N ARG A 118 34.89 -0.55 -27.66
CA ARG A 118 33.60 -1.22 -27.47
C ARG A 118 33.75 -2.71 -27.13
N GLN A 119 34.74 -3.36 -27.71
CA GLN A 119 35.01 -4.79 -27.52
C GLN A 119 35.56 -5.09 -26.11
N GLU A 120 36.34 -4.18 -25.54
CA GLU A 120 36.86 -4.32 -24.17
C GLU A 120 35.75 -4.11 -23.12
N ILE A 121 34.73 -3.32 -23.48
CA ILE A 121 33.52 -3.06 -22.68
C ILE A 121 32.52 -4.23 -22.76
N GLU A 122 32.67 -5.14 -23.74
CA GLU A 122 31.91 -6.39 -23.78
C GLU A 122 32.51 -7.39 -22.78
N LEU A 123 31.98 -7.32 -21.56
CA LEU A 123 32.40 -8.13 -20.42
C LEU A 123 31.84 -9.56 -20.51
N SER A 124 32.64 -10.53 -20.08
CA SER A 124 32.18 -11.89 -19.76
C SER A 124 31.02 -11.88 -18.75
N ASP A 125 30.16 -12.91 -18.76
CA ASP A 125 28.91 -12.94 -17.98
C ASP A 125 29.10 -12.69 -16.47
N ASP A 126 30.19 -13.17 -15.87
CA ASP A 126 30.48 -12.95 -14.45
C ASP A 126 30.86 -11.49 -14.15
N LEU A 127 31.67 -10.88 -15.02
CA LEU A 127 32.07 -9.47 -14.91
C LEU A 127 30.90 -8.55 -15.25
N LYS A 128 30.03 -8.97 -16.17
CA LYS A 128 28.78 -8.27 -16.51
C LYS A 128 27.83 -8.19 -15.32
N ARG A 129 27.71 -9.26 -14.52
CA ARG A 129 26.94 -9.21 -13.26
C ARG A 129 27.52 -8.21 -12.26
N GLN A 130 28.84 -8.11 -12.17
CA GLN A 130 29.50 -7.12 -11.29
C GLN A 130 29.31 -5.70 -11.82
N TRP A 131 29.40 -5.52 -13.13
CA TRP A 131 29.11 -4.27 -13.81
C TRP A 131 27.68 -3.80 -13.54
N ASP A 132 26.70 -4.67 -13.76
CA ASP A 132 25.27 -4.37 -13.55
C ASP A 132 25.03 -3.93 -12.09
N ARG A 133 25.64 -4.61 -11.10
CA ARG A 133 25.55 -4.19 -9.68
C ARG A 133 26.07 -2.79 -9.40
N ILE A 134 27.08 -2.34 -10.15
CA ILE A 134 27.69 -1.01 -9.97
C ILE A 134 26.88 0.06 -10.71
N VAL A 135 26.42 -0.26 -11.92
CA VAL A 135 25.81 0.71 -12.82
C VAL A 135 24.30 0.85 -12.59
N ASP A 136 23.60 -0.22 -12.22
CA ASP A 136 22.13 -0.26 -12.09
C ASP A 136 21.59 0.38 -10.82
N VAL A 137 22.47 0.95 -9.99
CA VAL A 137 22.04 1.78 -8.87
C VAL A 137 21.41 3.07 -9.43
N PRO A 138 20.11 3.35 -9.18
CA PRO A 138 19.38 4.49 -9.73
C PRO A 138 19.81 5.78 -9.03
N THR A 139 21.01 6.24 -9.37
CA THR A 139 21.68 7.42 -8.80
C THR A 139 22.17 8.29 -9.95
N PRO A 140 22.03 9.63 -9.86
CA PRO A 140 22.53 10.51 -10.89
C PRO A 140 24.05 10.38 -11.00
N LEU A 141 24.55 10.39 -12.23
CA LEU A 141 25.98 10.36 -12.50
C LEU A 141 26.55 11.78 -12.32
N THR A 142 27.12 12.05 -11.15
CA THR A 142 27.83 13.29 -10.84
C THR A 142 29.34 13.10 -10.98
N GLU A 143 30.12 14.15 -11.22
CA GLU A 143 31.59 14.10 -11.27
C GLU A 143 32.22 13.44 -10.04
N ARG A 144 31.67 13.72 -8.86
CA ARG A 144 32.15 13.12 -7.60
C ARG A 144 31.91 11.62 -7.55
N ASN A 145 30.72 11.17 -7.95
CA ASN A 145 30.41 9.74 -8.00
C ASN A 145 31.16 9.06 -9.14
N TRP A 146 31.38 9.77 -10.25
CA TRP A 146 32.14 9.29 -11.39
C TRP A 146 33.56 8.94 -11.00
N ALA A 147 34.28 9.78 -10.26
CA ALA A 147 35.66 9.47 -9.85
C ALA A 147 35.78 8.13 -9.09
N TYR A 148 34.79 7.80 -8.25
CA TYR A 148 34.75 6.51 -7.55
C TYR A 148 34.33 5.36 -8.46
N LEU A 149 33.34 5.59 -9.33
CA LEU A 149 32.86 4.59 -10.28
C LEU A 149 33.94 4.24 -11.31
N GLU A 150 34.66 5.23 -11.82
CA GLU A 150 35.72 5.08 -12.80
C GLU A 150 36.77 4.08 -12.33
N VAL A 151 37.29 4.22 -11.10
CA VAL A 151 38.27 3.28 -10.53
C VAL A 151 37.76 1.84 -10.56
N LYS A 152 36.50 1.61 -10.19
CA LYS A 152 35.90 0.27 -10.18
C LYS A 152 35.67 -0.27 -11.58
N LEU A 153 35.15 0.55 -12.47
CA LEU A 153 34.83 0.16 -13.84
C LEU A 153 36.10 -0.12 -14.63
N VAL A 154 37.12 0.73 -14.50
CA VAL A 154 38.45 0.52 -15.09
C VAL A 154 39.09 -0.75 -14.54
N SER A 155 39.02 -0.99 -13.23
CA SER A 155 39.53 -2.25 -12.65
C SER A 155 38.84 -3.47 -13.24
N LEU A 156 37.51 -3.43 -13.43
CA LEU A 156 36.76 -4.54 -14.04
C LEU A 156 37.13 -4.78 -15.51
N ILE A 157 37.21 -3.71 -16.29
CA ILE A 157 37.57 -3.80 -17.71
C ILE A 157 39.01 -4.29 -17.87
N THR A 158 39.93 -3.86 -17.00
CA THR A 158 41.32 -4.34 -16.99
C THR A 158 41.40 -5.85 -16.73
N VAL A 159 40.60 -6.35 -15.77
CA VAL A 159 40.50 -7.79 -15.51
C VAL A 159 39.92 -8.52 -16.73
N ASN A 160 38.90 -7.97 -17.39
CA ASN A 160 38.36 -8.54 -18.63
C ASN A 160 39.43 -8.63 -19.72
N ARG A 161 40.18 -7.55 -19.95
CA ARG A 161 41.26 -7.48 -20.94
C ARG A 161 42.34 -8.53 -20.70
N SER A 162 42.66 -8.84 -19.44
CA SER A 162 43.61 -9.89 -19.09
C SER A 162 43.10 -11.32 -19.34
N GLN A 163 41.79 -11.50 -19.51
CA GLN A 163 41.15 -12.78 -19.81
C GLN A 163 40.92 -13.02 -21.30
N ILE A 164 41.04 -11.97 -22.14
CA ILE A 164 41.04 -12.10 -23.59
C ILE A 164 42.38 -12.75 -23.99
N PRO A 165 42.40 -13.97 -24.56
CA PRO A 165 43.65 -14.57 -24.99
C PRO A 165 44.27 -13.69 -26.07
N ASN A 166 45.49 -13.20 -25.84
CA ASN A 166 46.35 -12.73 -26.92
C ASN A 166 46.54 -13.92 -27.86
N VAL A 167 45.88 -13.90 -29.01
CA VAL A 167 46.25 -14.78 -30.12
C VAL A 167 47.65 -14.34 -30.53
N PRO A 168 48.68 -15.18 -30.40
CA PRO A 168 49.98 -14.85 -30.94
C PRO A 168 49.86 -14.81 -32.46
N ASP A 169 50.30 -13.70 -33.06
CA ASP A 169 50.52 -13.59 -34.50
C ASP A 169 51.59 -14.62 -34.92
N GLU A 170 51.18 -15.84 -35.20
CA GLU A 170 51.97 -16.76 -36.02
C GLU A 170 51.83 -16.35 -37.49
N SER A 171 52.48 -15.24 -37.85
CA SER A 171 52.76 -14.90 -39.25
C SER A 171 54.17 -14.35 -39.37
N GLY A 172 55.13 -15.25 -39.16
CA GLY A 172 56.54 -14.96 -39.33
C GLY A 172 57.37 -16.23 -39.33
N ASN A 173 57.29 -17.02 -40.39
CA ASN A 173 58.40 -17.90 -40.76
C ASN A 173 58.53 -18.00 -42.29
N VAL A 174 59.53 -17.24 -42.75
CA VAL A 174 60.55 -17.50 -43.79
C VAL A 174 60.26 -18.59 -44.82
#